data_AF-G2T549-F1
#
_entry.id   AF-G2T549-F1
#
_cell.length_a   1.000
_cell.length_b   1.000
_cell.length_c   1.000
_cell.angle_alpha   90.00
_cell.angle_beta   90.00
_cell.angle_gamma   90.00
#
_symmetry.space_group_name_H-M   'P 1'
#
loop_
_entity.id
_entity.type
_entity.pdbx_description
1 polymer ?
#
loop_
_entity_poly.entity_id
_entity_poly.type
_entity_poly.pdbx_seq_one_letter_code
_entity_poly.pdbx_strand_id
1 'polypeptide(L)'
;MAMEYTEEQLNNFDKATLVQLFLAQQSQLRDIDQKLQLLLEQVAVLNHNRFGRSSEKLETENQISFLEVDGNIIYFNEAEAVESLAEYEENETTKPRGRKVQGKRATDIQGLPVIPVEHRMTKEELICEFGEWG
;
A
#
# COMPACT_ATOMS: atom_id res chain seq x y z
N MET A 1 23.87 15.72 18.82
CA MET A 1 23.34 16.15 20.13
C MET A 1 23.32 17.67 20.12
N ALA A 2 22.16 18.28 20.35
CA ALA A 2 22.07 19.74 20.41
C ALA A 2 22.96 20.22 21.58
N MET A 3 23.76 21.27 21.37
CA MET A 3 24.54 21.86 22.46
C MET A 3 23.58 22.49 23.45
N GLU A 4 23.58 21.98 24.68
CA GLU A 4 22.85 22.56 25.79
C GLU A 4 23.71 23.66 26.40
N TYR A 5 23.22 24.91 26.35
CA TYR A 5 23.88 26.05 26.96
C TYR A 5 23.22 26.34 28.31
N THR A 6 24.05 26.62 29.32
CA THR A 6 23.57 27.09 30.63
C THR A 6 23.27 28.59 30.60
N GLU A 7 22.40 29.08 31.49
CA GLU A 7 22.06 30.51 31.56
C GLU A 7 23.28 31.40 31.78
N GLU A 8 24.26 30.94 32.58
CA GLU A 8 25.50 31.67 32.84
C GLU A 8 26.36 31.82 31.58
N GLN A 9 26.40 30.80 30.73
CA GLN A 9 27.11 30.84 29.45
C GLN A 9 26.41 31.78 28.46
N LEU A 10 25.08 31.77 28.44
CA LEU A 10 24.27 32.66 27.59
C LEU A 10 24.43 34.13 27.98
N ASN A 11 24.52 34.43 29.27
CA ASN A 11 24.72 35.80 29.77
C ASN A 11 26.12 36.35 29.45
N ASN A 12 27.10 35.48 29.20
CA ASN A 12 28.46 35.87 28.81
C ASN A 12 28.62 36.07 27.29
N PHE A 13 27.63 35.67 26.48
CA PHE A 13 27.66 35.87 25.04
C PHE A 13 27.27 37.28 24.64
N ASP A 14 27.87 37.73 23.56
CA ASP A 14 27.54 38.97 22.88
C ASP A 14 26.15 38.89 22.21
N LYS A 15 25.45 40.02 22.16
CA LYS A 15 24.06 40.07 21.66
C LYS A 15 23.93 39.54 20.22
N ALA A 16 24.97 39.72 19.40
CA ALA A 16 24.98 39.22 18.02
C ALA A 16 25.00 37.69 17.95
N THR A 17 25.77 37.02 18.80
CA THR A 17 25.85 35.55 18.85
C THR A 17 24.56 34.95 19.42
N LEU A 18 23.94 35.59 20.42
CA LEU A 18 22.62 35.20 20.92
C LEU A 18 21.53 35.25 19.83
N VAL A 19 21.52 36.31 19.02
CA VAL A 19 20.56 36.43 17.91
C VAL A 19 20.78 35.34 16.86
N GLN A 20 22.03 35.03 16.50
CA GLN A 20 22.32 33.94 15.57
C GLN A 20 21.92 32.58 16.12
N LEU A 21 22.19 32.32 17.41
CA LEU A 21 21.78 31.08 18.07
C LEU A 21 20.26 30.91 18.04
N PHE A 22 19.52 31.98 18.32
CA PHE A 22 18.06 31.97 18.27
C PHE A 22 17.52 31.72 16.86
N LEU A 23 18.12 32.34 15.83
CA LEU A 23 17.74 32.09 14.43
C LEU A 23 18.00 30.64 14.01
N ALA A 24 19.14 30.07 14.43
CA ALA A 24 19.47 28.66 14.18
C ALA A 24 18.49 27.71 14.89
N GLN A 25 18.09 28.03 16.13
CA GLN A 25 17.05 27.26 16.83
C GLN A 25 15.69 27.36 16.12
N GLN A 26 15.33 28.54 15.59
CA GLN A 26 14.08 28.72 14.85
C GLN A 26 14.03 27.86 13.59
N SER A 27 15.13 27.76 12.82
CA SER A 27 15.18 26.86 11.67
C SER A 27 15.12 25.40 12.09
N GLN A 28 15.86 25.02 13.15
CA GLN A 28 15.83 23.64 13.65
C GLN A 28 14.43 23.21 14.12
N LEU A 29 13.69 24.08 14.81
CA LEU A 29 12.32 23.79 15.23
C LEU A 29 11.36 23.60 14.05
N ARG A 30 11.50 24.41 12.98
CA ARG A 30 10.72 24.22 11.75
C ARG A 30 11.02 22.90 11.07
N ASP A 31 12.29 22.52 10.99
CA ASP A 31 12.70 21.25 10.39
C ASP A 31 12.17 20.05 11.19
N ILE A 32 12.14 20.15 12.52
CA ILE A 32 11.57 19.13 13.41
C ILE A 32 10.06 19.02 13.19
N ASP A 33 9.34 20.14 13.11
CA ASP A 33 7.90 20.16 12.87
C ASP A 33 7.54 19.50 11.53
N GLN A 34 8.27 19.83 10.45
CA GLN A 34 8.11 19.19 9.15
C GLN A 34 8.34 17.68 9.20
N LYS A 35 9.39 17.23 9.91
CA LYS A 35 9.66 15.79 10.09
C LYS A 35 8.58 15.10 10.90
N LEU A 36 8.05 15.75 11.94
CA LEU A 36 6.95 15.21 12.74
C LEU A 36 5.68 15.05 11.89
N GLN A 37 5.35 16.02 11.05
CA GLN A 37 4.21 15.92 10.13
C GLN A 37 4.36 14.73 9.18
N LEU A 38 5.55 14.54 8.60
CA LEU A 38 5.83 13.40 7.70
C LEU A 38 5.73 12.05 8.43
N LEU A 39 6.22 11.97 9.67
CA LEU A 39 6.09 10.76 10.47
C LEU A 39 4.63 10.46 10.83
N LEU A 40 3.83 11.48 11.14
CA LEU A 40 2.40 11.33 11.40
C LEU A 40 1.66 10.81 10.15
N GLU A 41 1.97 11.35 8.98
CA GLU A 41 1.43 10.86 7.71
C GLU A 41 1.83 9.41 7.47
N GLN A 42 3.10 9.06 7.65
CA GLN A 42 3.56 7.67 7.51
C GLN A 42 2.86 6.73 8.49
N VAL A 43 2.66 7.14 9.74
CA VAL A 43 1.92 6.35 10.73
C VAL A 43 0.46 6.19 10.32
N ALA A 44 -0.18 7.25 9.82
CA ALA A 44 -1.55 7.17 9.30
C ALA A 44 -1.64 6.17 8.13
N VAL A 45 -0.71 6.23 7.18
CA VAL A 45 -0.63 5.28 6.04
C VAL A 45 -0.39 3.85 6.53
N LEU A 46 0.49 3.65 7.50
CA LEU A 46 0.77 2.32 8.06
C LEU A 46 -0.43 1.74 8.83
N ASN A 47 -1.14 2.59 9.58
CA ASN A 47 -2.33 2.23 10.35
C ASN A 47 -3.57 2.06 9.47
N HIS A 48 -3.57 2.62 8.26
CA HIS A 48 -4.60 2.34 7.27
C HIS A 48 -4.49 0.87 6.84
N ASN A 49 -5.20 0.01 7.56
CA ASN A 49 -5.29 -1.42 7.30
C ASN A 49 -6.17 -1.66 6.07
N ARG A 50 -5.64 -1.34 4.90
CA ARG A 50 -6.29 -1.64 3.63
C ARG A 50 -6.31 -3.16 3.41
N PHE A 51 -7.50 -3.68 3.15
CA PHE A 51 -7.68 -5.08 2.81
C PHE A 51 -6.85 -5.42 1.55
N GLY A 52 -5.97 -6.42 1.64
CA GLY A 52 -5.15 -6.84 0.50
C GLY A 52 -3.74 -6.27 0.42
N ARG A 53 -3.26 -5.47 1.40
CA ARG A 53 -1.87 -4.95 1.43
C ARG A 53 -0.80 -6.06 1.36
N SER A 54 -1.04 -7.23 1.96
CA SER A 54 -0.11 -8.37 1.90
C SER A 54 -0.10 -9.08 0.53
N SER A 55 -1.13 -8.85 -0.29
CA SER A 55 -1.20 -9.31 -1.69
C SER A 55 -0.80 -8.24 -2.70
N GLU A 56 -0.76 -6.97 -2.31
CA GLU A 56 -0.22 -5.85 -3.11
C GLU A 56 1.31 -5.94 -3.14
N LYS A 57 1.84 -6.70 -4.10
CA LYS A 57 3.27 -6.66 -4.43
C LYS A 57 3.51 -5.46 -5.34
N LEU A 58 3.79 -4.30 -4.75
CA LEU A 58 4.20 -3.10 -5.48
C LEU A 58 5.67 -3.23 -5.86
N GLU A 59 5.94 -3.89 -6.98
CA GLU A 59 7.21 -3.76 -7.68
C GLU A 59 7.04 -2.67 -8.75
N THR A 60 7.39 -1.43 -8.40
CA THR A 60 7.74 -0.37 -9.36
C THR A 60 9.08 -0.78 -10.00
N GLU A 61 9.31 -0.67 -11.31
CA GLU A 61 9.17 0.47 -12.21
C GLU A 61 8.43 0.01 -13.50
N ASN A 62 7.51 0.84 -14.03
CA ASN A 62 6.57 0.59 -15.17
C ASN A 62 5.16 0.08 -14.84
N GLN A 63 4.66 0.27 -13.62
CA GLN A 63 3.27 -0.08 -13.32
C GLN A 63 2.28 0.90 -13.99
N ILE A 64 1.37 0.37 -14.79
CA ILE A 64 0.28 1.13 -15.41
C ILE A 64 -0.70 1.55 -14.30
N SER A 65 -0.66 2.82 -13.90
CA SER A 65 -1.75 3.47 -13.17
C SER A 65 -2.82 3.88 -14.19
N PHE A 66 -4.06 3.43 -14.00
CA PHE A 66 -5.18 3.88 -14.82
C PHE A 66 -5.46 5.36 -14.53
N LEU A 67 -4.83 6.24 -15.31
CA LEU A 67 -5.22 7.66 -15.40
C LEU A 67 -6.49 7.77 -16.24
N GLU A 68 -7.32 8.73 -15.86
CA GLU A 68 -8.55 9.14 -16.54
C GLU A 68 -8.44 9.12 -18.06
N VAL A 69 -9.40 8.47 -18.69
CA VAL A 69 -9.84 8.84 -20.04
C VAL A 69 -11.32 9.19 -19.89
N ASP A 70 -11.67 10.44 -20.20
CA ASP A 70 -13.04 10.98 -20.23
C ASP A 70 -13.80 11.05 -18.89
N GLY A 71 -13.13 11.45 -17.80
CA GLY A 71 -13.79 11.92 -16.57
C GLY A 71 -14.62 10.87 -15.82
N ASN A 72 -14.46 9.58 -16.14
CA ASN A 72 -15.08 8.49 -15.41
C ASN A 72 -14.00 7.52 -14.90
N ILE A 73 -13.85 7.48 -13.56
CA ILE A 73 -12.90 6.61 -12.89
C ILE A 73 -13.46 5.18 -12.91
N ILE A 74 -12.87 4.31 -13.73
CA ILE A 74 -13.18 2.87 -13.71
C ILE A 74 -12.37 2.25 -12.59
N TYR A 75 -12.95 2.18 -11.39
CA TYR A 75 -12.40 1.36 -10.32
C TYR A 75 -12.51 -0.12 -10.73
N PHE A 76 -11.40 -0.84 -10.80
CA PHE A 76 -11.46 -2.32 -10.75
C PHE A 76 -11.84 -2.83 -9.35
N ASN A 77 -12.02 -1.92 -8.38
CA ASN A 77 -12.46 -2.20 -7.02
C ASN A 77 -13.62 -1.27 -6.60
N GLU A 78 -14.71 -1.27 -7.36
CA GLU A 78 -15.91 -0.45 -7.06
C GLU A 78 -16.42 -0.65 -5.62
N ALA A 79 -16.35 -1.90 -5.13
CA ALA A 79 -16.77 -2.22 -3.77
C ALA A 79 -15.93 -1.48 -2.70
N GLU A 80 -14.62 -1.32 -2.90
CA GLU A 80 -13.74 -0.63 -1.94
C GLU A 80 -13.92 0.89 -1.99
N ALA A 81 -14.14 1.48 -3.17
CA ALA A 81 -14.46 2.90 -3.30
C ALA A 81 -15.77 3.25 -2.55
N VAL A 82 -16.78 2.39 -2.67
CA VAL A 82 -18.04 2.53 -1.92
C VAL A 82 -17.84 2.32 -0.42
N GLU A 83 -17.04 1.33 -0.02
CA GLU A 83 -16.74 1.02 1.40
C GLU A 83 -16.06 2.21 2.09
N SER A 84 -15.14 2.91 1.42
CA SER A 84 -14.40 4.05 1.98
C SER A 84 -15.25 5.29 2.30
N LEU A 85 -16.42 5.41 1.67
CA LEU A 85 -17.38 6.49 1.95
C LEU A 85 -18.28 6.16 3.14
N ALA A 86 -18.27 4.91 3.62
CA ALA A 86 -19.07 4.49 4.75
C ALA A 86 -18.34 4.80 6.08
N GLU A 87 -19.02 5.51 6.98
CA GLU A 87 -18.56 5.66 8.37
C GLU A 87 -18.79 4.35 9.12
N TYR A 88 -17.71 3.63 9.47
CA TYR A 88 -17.79 2.47 10.36
C TYR A 88 -17.71 2.91 11.82
N GLU A 89 -18.59 2.40 12.67
CA GLU A 89 -18.32 2.36 14.10
C GLU A 89 -17.13 1.41 14.32
N GLU A 90 -16.05 1.92 14.93
CA GLU A 90 -14.74 1.28 15.14
C GLU A 90 -14.78 -0.04 15.97
N ASN A 91 -15.97 -0.53 16.31
CA ASN A 91 -16.22 -1.63 17.24
C ASN A 91 -16.51 -2.99 16.59
N GLU A 92 -16.42 -3.13 15.26
CA GLU A 92 -16.53 -4.46 14.64
C GLU A 92 -15.20 -5.23 14.80
N THR A 93 -15.10 -5.98 15.90
CA THR A 93 -14.02 -6.95 16.11
C THR A 93 -14.04 -7.97 14.97
N THR A 94 -13.13 -7.81 14.02
CA THR A 94 -12.96 -8.76 12.92
C THR A 94 -12.65 -10.14 13.50
N LYS A 95 -13.57 -11.10 13.32
CA LYS A 95 -13.36 -12.47 13.81
C LYS A 95 -12.14 -13.05 13.10
N PRO A 96 -11.15 -13.58 13.83
CA PRO A 96 -9.97 -14.17 13.19
C PRO A 96 -10.40 -15.33 12.29
N ARG A 97 -10.07 -15.24 11.00
CA ARG A 97 -10.36 -16.32 10.05
C ARG A 97 -9.64 -17.59 10.50
N GLY A 98 -10.38 -18.70 10.59
CA GLY A 98 -9.83 -20.00 10.95
C GLY A 98 -8.70 -20.41 10.00
N ARG A 99 -7.64 -21.04 10.55
CA ARG A 99 -6.54 -21.56 9.74
C ARG A 99 -7.05 -22.59 8.73
N LYS A 100 -6.62 -22.47 7.47
CA LYS A 100 -6.92 -23.47 6.44
C LYS A 100 -6.26 -24.80 6.82
N VAL A 101 -7.05 -25.87 6.85
CA VAL A 101 -6.54 -27.22 7.11
C VAL A 101 -5.94 -27.77 5.82
N GLN A 102 -4.69 -28.23 5.89
CA GLN A 102 -4.00 -28.85 4.76
C GLN A 102 -4.78 -30.08 4.30
N GLY A 103 -5.03 -30.18 2.99
CA GLY A 103 -5.75 -31.33 2.41
C GLY A 103 -7.26 -31.17 2.22
N LYS A 104 -7.91 -30.14 2.77
CA LYS A 104 -9.38 -29.92 2.60
C LYS A 104 -9.81 -29.94 1.14
N ARG A 105 -9.08 -29.24 0.27
CA ARG A 105 -9.36 -29.19 -1.17
C ARG A 105 -9.41 -30.59 -1.81
N ALA A 106 -8.53 -31.51 -1.41
CA ALA A 106 -8.51 -32.85 -1.99
C ALA A 106 -9.74 -33.66 -1.52
N THR A 107 -10.10 -33.53 -0.24
CA THR A 107 -11.31 -34.13 0.33
C THR A 107 -12.58 -33.60 -0.33
N ASP A 108 -12.65 -32.28 -0.56
CA ASP A 108 -13.82 -31.61 -1.15
C ASP A 108 -14.04 -32.02 -2.62
N ILE A 109 -12.98 -32.38 -3.35
CA ILE A 109 -13.02 -32.72 -4.78
C ILE A 109 -13.20 -34.22 -5.03
N GLN A 110 -12.94 -35.09 -4.05
CA GLN A 110 -12.88 -36.56 -4.23
C GLN A 110 -14.18 -37.20 -4.76
N GLY A 111 -15.33 -36.55 -4.59
CA GLY A 111 -16.65 -37.05 -5.03
C GLY A 111 -17.26 -36.32 -6.23
N LEU A 112 -16.55 -35.35 -6.82
CA LEU A 112 -17.10 -34.56 -7.92
C LEU A 112 -16.92 -35.29 -9.26
N PRO A 113 -17.94 -35.28 -10.14
CA PRO A 113 -17.81 -35.85 -11.47
C PRO A 113 -16.79 -35.03 -12.27
N VAL A 114 -15.72 -35.68 -12.72
CA VAL A 114 -14.74 -35.09 -13.63
C VAL A 114 -15.16 -35.43 -15.06
N ILE A 115 -15.61 -34.42 -15.80
CA ILE A 115 -15.92 -34.55 -17.23
C ILE A 115 -14.68 -34.06 -18.00
N PRO A 116 -13.87 -34.96 -18.58
CA PRO A 116 -12.75 -34.54 -19.42
C PRO A 116 -13.30 -33.93 -20.72
N VAL A 117 -12.97 -32.66 -20.95
CA VAL A 117 -13.25 -31.99 -22.22
C VAL A 117 -11.96 -32.02 -23.04
N GLU A 118 -11.96 -32.84 -24.09
CA GLU A 118 -10.82 -32.90 -25.01
C GLU A 118 -10.91 -31.77 -26.03
N HIS A 119 -9.91 -30.90 -26.04
CA HIS A 119 -9.73 -29.89 -27.07
C HIS A 119 -8.68 -30.40 -28.06
N ARG A 120 -9.11 -31.25 -29.00
CA ARG A 120 -8.26 -31.72 -30.10
C ARG A 120 -8.73 -31.06 -31.39
N MET A 121 -7.80 -30.48 -32.12
CA MET A 121 -8.02 -30.02 -33.48
C MET A 121 -7.59 -31.11 -34.45
N THR A 122 -8.27 -31.20 -35.58
CA THR A 122 -7.83 -32.07 -36.66
C THR A 122 -6.55 -31.51 -37.29
N LYS A 123 -5.77 -32.36 -37.98
CA LYS A 123 -4.52 -31.92 -38.61
C LYS A 123 -4.74 -30.81 -39.64
N GLU A 124 -5.88 -30.84 -40.34
CA GLU A 124 -6.24 -29.85 -41.35
C GLU A 124 -6.56 -28.49 -40.71
N GLU A 125 -7.29 -28.47 -39.60
CA GLU A 125 -7.57 -27.25 -38.83
C GLU A 125 -6.28 -26.67 -38.21
N LEU A 126 -5.37 -27.53 -37.74
CA LEU A 126 -4.06 -27.10 -37.22
C LEU A 126 -3.20 -26.45 -38.31
N ILE A 127 -3.15 -27.05 -39.51
CA ILE A 127 -2.41 -26.48 -40.65
C ILE A 127 -3.06 -25.17 -41.11
N CYS A 128 -4.38 -25.05 -41.05
CA CYS A 128 -5.08 -23.81 -41.42
C CYS A 128 -4.78 -22.67 -40.44
N GLU A 129 -4.74 -22.94 -39.13
CA GLU A 129 -4.53 -21.91 -38.10
C GLU A 129 -3.04 -21.60 -37.86
N PHE A 130 -2.15 -22.61 -37.93
CA PHE A 130 -0.73 -22.49 -37.57
C PHE A 130 0.24 -22.66 -38.75
N GLY A 131 -0.22 -23.10 -39.93
CA GLY A 131 0.61 -23.39 -41.10
C GLY A 131 1.23 -24.79 -41.09
N GLU A 132 1.77 -25.24 -42.24
CA GLU A 132 2.37 -26.59 -42.40
C GLU A 132 3.61 -26.84 -41.52
N TRP A 133 4.18 -25.81 -40.91
CA TRP A 133 5.42 -25.87 -40.10
C TRP A 133 5.22 -25.46 -38.63
N GLY A 134 3.95 -25.38 -38.17
CA GLY A 134 3.58 -25.04 -36.79
C GLY A 134 3.64 -26.20 -35.80
#